data_AF-A0A497JQD0-F1
#
_entry.id   AF-A0A497JQD0-F1
#
_cell.length_a   1.000
_cell.length_b   1.000
_cell.length_c   1.000
_cell.angle_alpha   90.00
_cell.angle_beta   90.00
_cell.angle_gamma   90.00
#
_symmetry.space_group_name_H-M   'P 1'
#
loop_
_entity.id
_entity.type
_entity.pdbx_description
1 polymer ?
#
loop_
_entity_poly.entity_id
_entity_poly.type
_entity_poly.pdbx_seq_one_letter_code
_entity_poly.pdbx_strand_id
1 'polypeptide(L)'
;MLKHGMEKSRMLRLKVDMENGRVLSGNKEWILSQPLFFQALHDGIEQSFGSGAWIICMVAGKNVGKKIFEINNEKVDANIKNVSSVLDKLFTRMGWGKIQLEEYSEKK
;
A
#
# COMPACT_ATOMS: atom_id res chain seq x y z
N MET A 1 24.19 -11.28 22.44
CA MET A 1 23.66 -9.92 22.21
C MET A 1 23.49 -9.72 20.71
N LEU A 2 22.32 -10.04 20.16
CA LEU A 2 22.05 -9.97 18.72
C LEU A 2 21.86 -8.51 18.32
N LYS A 3 22.85 -7.93 17.62
CA LYS A 3 22.71 -6.66 16.93
C LYS A 3 21.65 -6.83 15.84
N HIS A 4 20.40 -6.50 16.16
CA HIS A 4 19.37 -6.33 15.15
C HIS A 4 19.77 -5.15 14.28
N GLY A 5 20.35 -5.45 13.11
CA GLY A 5 20.61 -4.46 12.09
C GLY A 5 19.29 -3.78 11.75
N MET A 6 19.15 -2.51 12.14
CA MET A 6 18.06 -1.67 11.65
C MET A 6 18.28 -1.51 10.15
N GLU A 7 17.59 -2.35 9.38
CA GLU A 7 17.45 -2.18 7.95
C GLU A 7 16.75 -0.84 7.71
N LYS A 8 17.52 0.16 7.26
CA LYS A 8 16.98 1.46 6.82
C LYS A 8 16.19 1.26 5.53
N SER A 9 15.00 0.65 5.64
CA SER A 9 14.05 0.57 4.54
C SER A 9 13.71 1.99 4.09
N ARG A 10 14.16 2.36 2.88
CA ARG A 10 13.88 3.63 2.20
C ARG A 10 12.42 3.72 1.72
N MET A 11 11.58 2.73 2.00
CA MET A 11 10.18 2.72 1.58
C MET A 11 9.44 3.99 2.06
N LEU A 12 8.88 4.74 1.10
CA LEU A 12 8.03 5.91 1.33
C LEU A 12 8.58 6.93 2.34
N ARG A 13 9.49 7.80 1.90
CA ARG A 13 9.79 9.05 2.61
C ARG A 13 8.83 10.14 2.16
N LEU A 14 7.83 10.42 2.99
CA LEU A 14 6.90 11.51 2.77
C LEU A 14 7.55 12.85 3.10
N LYS A 15 7.37 13.84 2.22
CA LYS A 15 7.63 15.26 2.44
C LYS A 15 6.30 15.98 2.35
N VAL A 16 6.01 16.83 3.33
CA VAL A 16 4.79 17.62 3.37
C VAL A 16 5.16 19.07 3.13
N ASP A 17 4.65 19.63 2.04
CA ASP A 17 4.72 21.05 1.73
C ASP A 17 3.39 21.68 2.18
N MET A 18 3.41 22.28 3.36
CA MET A 18 2.22 22.88 3.98
C MET A 18 1.80 24.18 3.29
N GLU A 19 2.73 24.89 2.66
CA GLU A 19 2.44 26.16 1.97
C GLU A 19 1.64 25.92 0.70
N ASN A 20 1.98 24.86 -0.04
CA ASN A 20 1.32 24.49 -1.28
C ASN A 20 0.29 23.35 -1.12
N GLY A 21 0.10 22.83 0.10
CA GLY A 21 -0.85 21.74 0.38
C GLY A 21 -0.50 20.41 -0.30
N ARG A 22 0.80 20.09 -0.45
CA ARG A 22 1.26 18.90 -1.19
C ARG A 22 1.88 17.85 -0.27
N VAL A 23 1.62 16.59 -0.58
CA VAL A 23 2.34 15.45 -0.01
C VAL A 23 3.16 14.80 -1.12
N LEU A 24 4.45 14.62 -0.90
CA LEU A 24 5.39 14.13 -1.89
C LEU A 24 6.13 12.90 -1.37
N SER A 25 6.38 11.92 -2.22
CA SER A 25 7.37 10.86 -1.98
C SER A 25 8.25 10.72 -3.22
N GLY A 26 9.52 11.06 -3.09
CA GLY A 26 10.39 11.25 -4.26
C GLY A 26 9.86 12.37 -5.17
N ASN A 27 9.60 12.04 -6.44
CA ASN A 27 9.05 12.96 -7.45
C ASN A 27 7.57 12.68 -7.74
N LYS A 28 6.84 12.10 -6.79
CA LYS A 28 5.42 11.74 -6.94
C LYS A 28 4.58 12.43 -5.88
N GLU A 29 3.43 12.96 -6.29
CA GLU A 29 2.42 13.51 -5.39
C GLU A 29 1.54 12.40 -4.82
N TRP A 30 1.13 12.60 -3.58
CA TRP A 30 0.28 11.73 -2.79
C TRP A 30 -0.86 12.55 -2.20
N ILE A 31 -1.97 11.89 -1.91
CA ILE A 31 -3.10 12.49 -1.20
C ILE A 31 -3.18 11.88 0.20
N LEU A 32 -3.49 12.71 1.19
CA LEU A 32 -3.94 12.24 2.50
C LEU A 32 -5.46 12.36 2.53
N SER A 33 -6.15 11.23 2.65
CA SER A 33 -7.61 11.18 2.65
C SER A 33 -8.13 10.55 3.92
N GLN A 34 -9.27 11.04 4.40
CA GLN A 34 -9.99 10.41 5.50
C GLN A 34 -10.56 9.05 5.07
N PRO A 35 -10.59 8.02 5.94
CA PRO A 35 -11.20 6.74 5.60
C PRO A 35 -12.65 6.85 5.12
N LEU A 36 -13.41 7.81 5.67
CA LEU A 36 -14.80 8.08 5.28
C LEU A 36 -14.95 8.45 3.79
N PHE A 37 -13.93 9.08 3.20
CA PHE A 37 -13.91 9.38 1.77
C PHE A 37 -13.93 8.09 0.93
N PHE A 38 -13.16 7.07 1.33
CA PHE A 38 -13.15 5.79 0.62
C PHE A 38 -14.47 5.05 0.75
N GLN A 39 -15.14 5.15 1.91
CA GLN A 39 -16.47 4.58 2.09
C GLN A 39 -17.48 5.25 1.17
N ALA A 40 -17.55 6.59 1.17
CA ALA A 40 -18.44 7.33 0.29
C ALA A 40 -18.15 7.07 -1.20
N LEU A 41 -16.86 6.95 -1.57
CA LEU A 41 -16.47 6.59 -2.94
C LEU A 41 -16.94 5.17 -3.29
N HIS A 42 -16.73 4.19 -2.42
CA HIS A 42 -17.19 2.82 -2.62
C HIS A 42 -18.71 2.77 -2.79
N ASP A 43 -19.46 3.42 -1.90
CA ASP A 43 -20.92 3.46 -1.94
C ASP A 43 -21.43 4.09 -3.25
N GLY A 44 -20.79 5.16 -3.71
CA GLY A 44 -21.11 5.79 -5.00
C GLY A 44 -20.81 4.89 -6.21
N ILE A 45 -19.72 4.13 -6.17
CA ILE A 45 -19.39 3.14 -7.21
C ILE A 45 -20.43 2.00 -7.18
N GLU A 46 -20.78 1.48 -6.01
CA GLU A 46 -21.77 0.42 -5.85
C GLU A 46 -23.16 0.87 -6.33
N GLN A 47 -23.58 2.09 -5.97
CA GLN A 47 -24.83 2.67 -6.46
C GLN A 47 -24.86 2.81 -7.98
N SER A 48 -23.72 3.10 -8.61
CA SER A 48 -23.62 3.35 -10.05
C SER A 48 -23.48 2.08 -10.89
N PHE A 49 -22.76 1.07 -10.37
CA PHE A 49 -22.33 -0.10 -11.12
C PHE A 49 -22.80 -1.44 -10.53
N GLY A 50 -23.50 -1.42 -9.39
CA GLY A 50 -23.97 -2.61 -8.69
C GLY A 50 -22.83 -3.59 -8.41
N SER A 51 -23.03 -4.86 -8.78
CA SER A 51 -22.03 -5.92 -8.63
C SER A 51 -20.72 -5.66 -9.38
N GLY A 52 -20.71 -4.76 -10.38
CA GLY A 52 -19.49 -4.34 -11.08
C GLY A 52 -18.51 -3.53 -10.22
N ALA A 53 -18.97 -2.94 -9.12
CA ALA A 53 -18.14 -2.17 -8.18
C ALA A 53 -16.95 -2.98 -7.64
N TRP A 54 -17.17 -4.27 -7.35
CA TRP A 54 -16.12 -5.18 -6.89
C TRP A 54 -14.97 -5.31 -7.89
N ILE A 55 -15.28 -5.41 -9.18
CA ILE A 55 -14.28 -5.51 -10.23
C ILE A 55 -13.48 -4.22 -10.33
N ILE A 56 -14.15 -3.06 -10.24
CA ILE A 56 -13.50 -1.75 -10.26
C ILE A 56 -12.51 -1.61 -9.11
N CYS A 57 -12.92 -1.91 -7.88
CA CYS A 57 -12.06 -1.85 -6.69
C CYS A 57 -10.89 -2.84 -6.79
N MET A 58 -11.13 -4.06 -7.29
CA MET A 58 -10.09 -5.06 -7.48
C MET A 58 -9.04 -4.61 -8.51
N VAL A 59 -9.48 -4.07 -9.66
CA VAL A 59 -8.59 -3.56 -10.70
C VAL A 59 -7.80 -2.35 -10.20
N ALA A 60 -8.44 -1.43 -9.47
CA ALA A 60 -7.78 -0.30 -8.85
C ALA A 60 -6.68 -0.75 -7.87
N GLY A 61 -6.99 -1.69 -6.97
CA GLY A 61 -6.04 -2.25 -6.02
C GLY A 61 -4.85 -2.93 -6.71
N LYS A 62 -5.11 -3.74 -7.74
CA LYS A 62 -4.06 -4.38 -8.56
C LYS A 62 -3.12 -3.35 -9.19
N ASN A 63 -3.68 -2.28 -9.78
CA ASN A 63 -2.90 -1.24 -10.43
C ASN A 63 -2.06 -0.43 -9.42
N VAL A 64 -2.63 -0.10 -8.26
CA VAL A 64 -1.91 0.56 -7.16
C VAL A 64 -0.74 -0.32 -6.68
N GLY A 65 -0.99 -1.61 -6.43
CA GLY A 65 0.05 -2.55 -6.00
C GLY A 65 1.22 -2.63 -6.98
N LYS A 66 0.92 -2.76 -8.28
CA LYS A 66 1.95 -2.72 -9.34
C LYS A 66 2.73 -1.40 -9.30
N LYS A 67 2.04 -0.27 -9.18
CA LYS A 67 2.68 1.05 -9.20
C LYS A 67 3.58 1.29 -8.02
N ILE A 68 3.16 0.83 -6.84
CA ILE A 68 3.95 0.90 -5.62
C ILE A 68 5.23 0.09 -5.77
N PHE A 69 5.16 -1.10 -6.35
CA PHE A 69 6.35 -1.91 -6.62
C PHE A 69 7.32 -1.20 -7.58
N GLU A 70 6.80 -0.66 -8.69
CA GLU A 70 7.58 0.14 -9.66
C GLU A 70 8.28 1.35 -9.00
N ILE A 71 7.59 2.05 -8.08
CA ILE A 71 8.12 3.27 -7.44
C ILE A 71 9.21 2.94 -6.42
N ASN A 72 9.05 1.87 -5.65
CA ASN A 72 10.02 1.54 -4.61
C ASN A 72 11.30 0.92 -5.19
N ASN A 73 11.28 0.48 -6.45
CA ASN A 73 12.45 -0.01 -7.22
C ASN A 73 13.29 -1.03 -6.43
N GLU A 74 12.64 -1.72 -5.49
CA GLU A 74 13.27 -2.75 -4.69
C GLU A 74 13.33 -3.98 -5.60
N LYS A 75 14.54 -4.51 -5.78
CA LYS A 75 14.70 -5.90 -6.16
C LYS A 75 14.20 -6.72 -4.98
N VAL A 76 12.89 -6.80 -4.82
CA VAL A 76 12.28 -7.70 -3.85
C VAL A 76 12.58 -9.08 -4.39
N ASP A 77 13.49 -9.77 -3.71
CA ASP A 77 13.71 -11.19 -3.93
C ASP A 77 12.35 -11.89 -3.86
N ALA A 78 12.08 -12.79 -4.81
CA ALA A 78 10.78 -13.45 -4.97
C ALA A 78 10.41 -14.35 -3.78
N ASN A 79 11.30 -14.46 -2.77
CA ASN A 79 11.01 -15.05 -1.48
C ASN A 79 9.76 -14.44 -0.84
N ILE A 80 8.74 -15.26 -0.62
CA ILE A 80 7.44 -14.88 -0.06
C ILE A 80 7.53 -14.17 1.30
N LYS A 81 8.53 -14.50 2.12
CA LYS A 81 8.77 -13.82 3.40
C LYS A 81 9.21 -12.37 3.21
N ASN A 82 10.04 -12.12 2.20
CA ASN A 82 10.50 -10.77 1.85
C ASN A 82 9.35 -9.94 1.25
N VAL A 83 8.59 -10.53 0.32
CA VAL A 83 7.39 -9.88 -0.26
C VAL A 83 6.42 -9.48 0.83
N SER A 84 6.13 -10.38 1.77
CA SER A 84 5.16 -10.11 2.83
C SER A 84 5.65 -9.09 3.84
N SER A 85 6.95 -9.08 4.18
CA SER A 85 7.53 -8.04 5.03
C SER A 85 7.45 -6.65 4.39
N VAL A 86 7.68 -6.57 3.07
CA VAL A 86 7.54 -5.32 2.30
C VAL A 86 6.08 -4.87 2.29
N LEU A 87 5.13 -5.76 2.03
CA LEU A 87 3.70 -5.44 2.04
C LEU A 87 3.24 -4.96 3.42
N ASP A 88 3.59 -5.65 4.51
CA ASP A 88 3.20 -5.24 5.87
C ASP A 88 3.73 -3.84 6.23
N LYS A 89 5.02 -3.59 5.99
CA LYS A 89 5.63 -2.27 6.22
C LYS A 89 4.93 -1.19 5.40
N LEU A 90 4.57 -1.50 4.15
CA LEU A 90 3.96 -0.56 3.23
C LEU A 90 2.53 -0.20 3.64
N PHE A 91 1.66 -1.20 3.83
CA PHE A 91 0.26 -1.00 4.21
C PHE A 91 0.16 -0.29 5.55
N THR A 92 1.00 -0.68 6.52
CA THR A 92 1.06 -0.02 7.83
C THR A 92 1.47 1.44 7.70
N ARG A 93 2.53 1.75 6.94
CA ARG A 93 2.99 3.14 6.73
C ARG A 93 1.99 4.02 6.00
N MET A 94 1.21 3.43 5.09
CA MET A 94 0.18 4.15 4.33
C MET A 94 -1.16 4.25 5.09
N GLY A 95 -1.27 3.69 6.30
CA GLY A 95 -2.48 3.78 7.12
C GLY A 95 -3.61 2.82 6.70
N TRP A 96 -3.32 1.81 5.87
CA TRP A 96 -4.31 0.79 5.46
C TRP A 96 -4.48 -0.34 6.48
N GLY A 97 -3.68 -0.34 7.54
CA GLY A 97 -3.69 -1.37 8.59
C GLY A 97 -2.45 -2.25 8.57
N LYS A 98 -2.42 -3.19 9.52
CA LYS A 98 -1.32 -4.14 9.69
C LYS A 98 -1.65 -5.44 8.96
N ILE A 99 -0.68 -5.99 8.24
CA ILE A 99 -0.83 -7.30 7.59
C ILE A 99 -0.22 -8.35 8.51
N GLN A 100 -1.04 -9.33 8.90
CA GLN A 100 -0.54 -10.53 9.58
C GLN A 100 -0.62 -11.68 8.60
N LEU A 101 0.53 -12.27 8.28
CA LEU A 101 0.56 -13.56 7.61
C LEU A 101 0.14 -14.61 8.62
N GLU A 102 -1.04 -15.19 8.42
CA GLU A 102 -1.32 -16.51 8.96
C GLU A 102 -0.47 -17.53 8.18
N GLU A 103 0.06 -18.54 8.86
CA GLU A 103 0.91 -19.54 8.21
C GLU A 103 0.21 -20.10 6.98
N TYR A 104 0.80 -19.86 5.81
CA TYR A 104 0.33 -20.43 4.57
C TYR A 104 0.66 -21.92 4.64
N SER A 105 -0.31 -22.72 5.09
CA SER A 105 -0.27 -24.16 4.91
C SER A 105 -0.23 -24.41 3.40
N GLU A 106 0.94 -24.73 2.88
CA GLU A 106 1.02 -25.55 1.69
C GLU A 106 0.29 -26.84 2.04
N LYS A 107 -0.99 -26.93 1.66
CA LYS A 107 -1.65 -28.23 1.56
C LYS A 107 -0.80 -29.02 0.57
N LYS A 108 -0.02 -29.96 1.13
CA LYS A 108 0.67 -31.01 0.40
C LYS A 108 -0.27 -31.76 -0.50
#